data_AF-A0A840NYU6-F1
#
_entry.id   AF-A0A840NYU6-F1
#
_cell.length_a   1.000
_cell.length_b   1.000
_cell.length_c   1.000
_cell.angle_alpha   90.00
_cell.angle_beta   90.00
_cell.angle_gamma   90.00
#
_symmetry.space_group_name_H-M   'P 1'
#
loop_
_entity.id
_entity.type
_entity.pdbx_description
1 polymer ?
#
loop_
_entity_poly.entity_id
_entity_poly.type
_entity_poly.pdbx_seq_one_letter_code
_entity_poly.pdbx_strand_id
1 'polypeptide(L)'
;VYYKAPDLETGELRDYSKQEFEQLQCMMPDIQGVQFNKKVVRRAFLGRKLLESPDQPLVPTGQLGWECITGYFDKINRQFYGVVRPTKDPQRWANKYFSQVMNILNSQSKGGIMAERGAFEDERDAVRSWTRADSITMLKPGSLAAGKIQPKPVAQFPAGFFQLFNEAKEAISQVTGLSPEFIGTREVTQAGILEAQRRQSSLNLLACLFDGLRLYRKRQGKIILYLIQNYLSDGRLVRISGEENAQYIPLTREAVMSVDYDIVVDDAPTSPNEKERTFGIITQLLPLLQNAVTPDIMLDLLRYSPLPASLLNRISEKFQQQQQMAQQEQQLDPEQQMNLQAKQQDIAAKAQMQQLDLQAKQIDLFMRQKRAELEAEMMQQRHELERQRIVNEQAQNQIMRERAATYRGRSI
;
A
#
# COMPACT_ATOMS: atom_id res chain seq x y z
N VAL A 1 -28.75 35.74 1.29
CA VAL A 1 -30.06 35.16 0.96
C VAL A 1 -30.05 34.88 -0.53
N TYR A 2 -30.39 33.66 -0.92
CA TYR A 2 -30.49 33.22 -2.32
C TYR A 2 -31.90 32.69 -2.57
N TYR A 3 -32.34 32.72 -3.82
CA TYR A 3 -33.62 32.18 -4.26
C TYR A 3 -33.37 31.05 -5.24
N LYS A 4 -34.13 29.96 -5.09
CA LYS A 4 -34.11 28.87 -6.07
C LYS A 4 -35.32 29.02 -6.99
N ALA A 5 -35.08 29.20 -8.28
CA ALA A 5 -36.12 29.38 -9.29
C ALA A 5 -35.72 28.67 -10.60
N PRO A 6 -36.68 28.28 -11.45
CA PRO A 6 -36.38 27.67 -12.75
C PRO A 6 -35.72 28.68 -13.69
N ASP A 7 -34.68 28.25 -14.40
CA ASP A 7 -34.01 29.05 -15.42
C ASP A 7 -34.88 29.18 -16.68
N LEU A 8 -34.80 30.34 -17.32
CA LEU A 8 -35.72 30.75 -18.40
C LEU A 8 -35.52 29.94 -19.69
N GLU A 9 -34.28 29.47 -19.92
CA GLU A 9 -33.90 28.78 -21.16
C GLU A 9 -33.89 27.25 -21.02
N THR A 10 -33.51 26.74 -19.84
CA THR A 10 -33.32 25.29 -19.62
C THR A 10 -34.41 24.65 -18.77
N GLY A 11 -35.21 25.45 -18.04
CA GLY A 11 -36.20 24.95 -17.08
C GLY A 11 -35.59 24.30 -15.83
N GLU A 12 -34.26 24.24 -15.72
CA GLU A 12 -33.58 23.67 -14.57
C GLU A 12 -33.55 24.64 -13.38
N LEU A 13 -33.59 24.12 -12.15
CA LEU A 13 -33.59 24.95 -10.95
C LEU A 13 -32.20 25.55 -10.70
N ARG A 14 -32.09 26.88 -10.83
CA ARG A 14 -30.86 27.63 -10.59
C ARG A 14 -30.93 28.47 -9.31
N ASP A 15 -29.77 28.68 -8.71
CA ASP A 15 -29.59 29.54 -7.55
C ASP A 15 -29.38 30.99 -8.00
N TYR A 16 -30.32 31.89 -7.70
CA TYR A 16 -30.23 33.32 -7.96
C TYR A 16 -29.91 34.11 -6.70
N SER A 17 -29.10 35.15 -6.82
CA SER A 17 -28.96 36.15 -5.77
C SER A 17 -30.26 36.96 -5.61
N LYS A 18 -30.42 37.67 -4.49
CA LYS A 18 -31.60 38.51 -4.25
C LYS A 18 -31.85 39.53 -5.37
N GLN A 19 -30.78 40.17 -5.88
CA GLN A 19 -30.88 41.18 -6.93
C GLN A 19 -31.25 40.57 -8.28
N GLU A 20 -30.66 39.41 -8.63
CA GLU A 20 -31.00 38.69 -9.86
C GLU A 20 -32.43 38.15 -9.82
N PHE A 21 -32.90 37.70 -8.66
CA PHE A 21 -34.28 37.23 -8.50
C PHE A 21 -35.30 38.37 -8.62
N GLU A 22 -35.01 39.55 -8.06
CA GLU A 22 -35.84 40.75 -8.24
C GLU A 22 -35.90 41.18 -9.71
N GLN A 23 -34.79 41.07 -10.45
CA GLN A 23 -34.77 41.32 -11.90
C GLN A 23 -35.58 40.28 -12.68
N LEU A 24 -35.48 39.01 -12.30
CA LEU A 24 -36.31 37.92 -12.87
C LEU A 24 -37.79 38.14 -12.61
N GLN A 25 -38.16 38.60 -11.42
CA GLN A 25 -39.54 38.89 -11.06
C GLN A 25 -40.11 40.09 -11.82
N CYS A 26 -39.26 41.05 -12.20
CA CYS A 26 -39.63 42.14 -13.11
C CYS A 26 -39.88 41.64 -14.54
N MET A 27 -39.15 40.62 -15.00
CA MET A 27 -39.32 40.03 -16.34
C MET A 27 -40.50 39.04 -16.38
N MET A 28 -40.75 38.31 -15.28
CA MET A 28 -41.85 37.35 -15.16
C MET A 28 -42.45 37.43 -13.75
N PRO A 29 -43.58 38.14 -13.58
CA PRO A 29 -44.17 38.43 -12.27
C PRO A 29 -44.70 37.18 -11.53
N ASP A 30 -44.98 36.08 -12.25
CA ASP A 30 -45.54 34.84 -11.69
C ASP A 30 -44.48 33.78 -11.30
N ILE A 31 -43.18 34.10 -11.38
CA ILE A 31 -42.12 33.15 -10.97
C ILE A 31 -42.16 32.92 -9.46
N GLN A 32 -42.40 31.67 -9.07
CA GLN A 32 -42.29 31.22 -7.69
C GLN A 32 -40.84 30.80 -7.38
N GLY A 33 -40.21 31.49 -6.44
CA GLY A 33 -38.88 31.17 -5.94
C GLY A 33 -38.89 30.84 -4.44
N VAL A 34 -38.13 29.83 -4.04
CA VAL A 34 -37.97 29.47 -2.62
C VAL A 34 -36.73 30.17 -2.05
N GLN A 35 -36.92 30.95 -0.98
CA GLN A 35 -35.83 31.61 -0.28
C GLN A 35 -35.02 30.60 0.56
N PHE A 36 -33.70 30.61 0.43
CA PHE A 36 -32.81 29.84 1.29
C PHE A 36 -31.50 30.56 1.59
N ASN A 37 -30.81 30.08 2.64
CA ASN A 37 -29.50 30.59 3.04
C ASN A 37 -28.40 29.67 2.53
N LYS A 38 -27.57 30.18 1.62
CA LYS A 38 -26.37 29.50 1.11
C LYS A 38 -25.15 29.90 1.95
N LYS A 39 -24.34 28.92 2.33
CA LYS A 39 -23.02 29.18 2.94
C LYS A 39 -22.09 29.68 1.85
N VAL A 40 -21.56 30.89 2.03
CA VAL A 40 -20.58 31.50 1.11
C VAL A 40 -19.26 31.65 1.85
N VAL A 41 -18.18 31.29 1.18
CA VAL A 41 -16.83 31.46 1.70
C VAL A 41 -16.29 32.79 1.19
N ARG A 42 -15.77 33.62 2.10
CA ARG A 42 -15.12 34.90 1.77
C ARG A 42 -13.69 34.88 2.31
N ARG A 43 -12.78 35.56 1.62
CA ARG A 43 -11.39 35.69 2.03
C ARG A 43 -11.13 37.12 2.48
N ALA A 44 -10.45 37.28 3.61
CA ALA A 44 -10.01 38.57 4.12
C ALA A 44 -8.58 38.43 4.63
N PHE A 45 -7.73 39.39 4.28
CA PHE A 45 -6.38 39.52 4.80
C PHE A 45 -6.40 40.47 5.99
N LEU A 46 -6.08 39.93 7.16
CA LEU A 46 -6.13 40.63 8.43
C LEU A 46 -4.71 40.84 8.96
N GLY A 47 -4.36 42.10 9.22
CA GLY A 47 -3.19 42.48 10.03
C GLY A 47 -3.65 43.16 11.31
N ARG A 48 -3.03 44.29 11.69
CA ARG A 48 -3.56 45.17 12.76
C ARG A 48 -4.87 45.85 12.36
N LYS A 49 -5.13 45.98 11.06
CA LYS A 49 -6.40 46.41 10.44
C LYS A 49 -6.73 45.43 9.30
N LEU A 50 -7.97 45.49 8.81
CA LEU A 50 -8.36 44.81 7.57
C LEU A 50 -7.52 45.40 6.43
N LEU A 51 -6.68 44.58 5.81
CA LEU A 51 -5.82 45.00 4.71
C LEU A 51 -6.58 44.94 3.40
N GLU A 52 -7.22 43.80 3.12
CA GLU A 52 -7.91 43.57 1.87
C GLU A 52 -8.97 42.47 2.04
N SER A 53 -10.15 42.67 1.46
CA SER A 53 -11.23 41.69 1.40
C SER A 53 -11.62 41.46 -0.05
N PRO A 54 -10.92 40.56 -0.78
CA PRO A 54 -11.33 40.24 -2.14
C PRO A 54 -12.76 39.67 -2.13
N ASP A 55 -13.67 40.34 -2.82
CA ASP A 55 -15.10 40.00 -2.87
C ASP A 55 -15.37 38.64 -3.54
N GLN A 56 -14.49 38.25 -4.48
CA GLN A 56 -14.51 36.93 -5.11
C GLN A 56 -13.20 36.21 -4.81
N PRO A 57 -13.22 35.17 -3.95
CA PRO A 57 -12.04 34.33 -3.79
C PRO A 57 -11.79 33.61 -5.13
N LEU A 58 -10.52 33.45 -5.55
CA LEU A 58 -10.14 32.81 -6.83
C LEU A 58 -10.41 31.29 -6.85
N VAL A 59 -11.54 30.85 -6.31
CA VAL A 59 -11.88 29.45 -6.07
C VAL A 59 -13.34 29.16 -6.37
N PRO A 60 -13.67 27.89 -6.66
CA PRO A 60 -15.05 27.46 -6.85
C PRO A 60 -15.95 27.87 -5.68
N THR A 61 -17.21 28.16 -6.02
CA THR A 61 -18.25 28.52 -5.03
C THR A 61 -18.31 27.51 -3.89
N GLY A 62 -18.17 27.99 -2.66
CA GLY A 62 -18.30 27.17 -1.45
C GLY A 62 -17.00 26.51 -0.94
N GLN A 63 -15.84 26.82 -1.54
CA GLN A 63 -14.54 26.30 -1.09
C GLN A 63 -13.67 27.41 -0.47
N LEU A 64 -12.77 27.00 0.42
CA LEU A 64 -11.82 27.89 1.12
C LEU A 64 -10.60 28.25 0.26
N GLY A 65 -10.37 27.50 -0.82
CA GLY A 65 -9.20 27.63 -1.69
C GLY A 65 -7.93 27.01 -1.16
N TRP A 66 -7.90 26.71 0.13
CA TRP A 66 -6.83 26.00 0.81
C TRP A 66 -7.45 24.74 1.36
N GLU A 67 -7.45 23.67 0.56
CA GLU A 67 -7.90 22.38 1.07
C GLU A 67 -6.80 21.77 1.93
N CYS A 68 -7.20 21.09 3.00
CA CYS A 68 -6.29 20.38 3.89
C CYS A 68 -6.48 18.87 3.71
N ILE A 69 -5.40 18.12 3.85
CA ILE A 69 -5.48 16.66 3.97
C ILE A 69 -5.98 16.33 5.38
N THR A 70 -7.08 15.59 5.46
CA THR A 70 -7.75 15.26 6.72
C THR A 70 -7.60 13.77 7.05
N GLY A 71 -7.47 13.46 8.34
CA GLY A 71 -7.51 12.08 8.87
C GLY A 71 -8.87 11.73 9.47
N TYR A 72 -8.88 11.01 10.58
CA TYR A 72 -10.09 10.66 11.33
C TYR A 72 -10.76 11.91 11.91
N PHE A 73 -12.09 11.96 11.88
CA PHE A 73 -12.86 13.07 12.44
C PHE A 73 -13.41 12.76 13.83
N ASP A 74 -12.97 13.53 14.83
CA ASP A 74 -13.51 13.48 16.18
C ASP A 74 -14.79 14.33 16.24
N LYS A 75 -15.95 13.66 16.36
CA LYS A 75 -17.27 14.33 16.37
C LYS A 75 -17.48 15.22 17.60
N ILE A 76 -16.86 14.89 18.72
CA ILE A 76 -17.03 15.59 19.99
C ILE A 76 -16.23 16.89 19.96
N ASN A 77 -14.93 16.77 19.68
CA ASN A 77 -14.02 17.92 19.67
C ASN A 77 -14.01 18.67 18.33
N ARG A 78 -14.73 18.16 17.32
CA ARG A 78 -14.80 18.70 15.94
C ARG A 78 -13.42 18.93 15.32
N GLN A 79 -12.49 18.02 15.56
CA GLN A 79 -11.10 18.11 15.08
C GLN A 79 -10.69 16.85 14.33
N PHE A 80 -9.81 17.01 13.34
CA PHE A 80 -9.20 15.89 12.66
C PHE A 80 -7.98 15.39 13.43
N TYR A 81 -7.76 14.07 13.43
CA TYR A 81 -6.60 13.45 14.05
C TYR A 81 -6.07 12.26 13.23
N GLY A 82 -4.78 11.96 13.39
CA GLY A 82 -4.11 10.85 12.72
C GLY A 82 -3.95 9.61 13.60
N VAL A 83 -3.36 8.57 13.01
CA VAL A 83 -3.08 7.26 13.64
C VAL A 83 -2.25 7.37 14.93
N VAL A 84 -1.43 8.42 15.05
CA VAL A 84 -0.54 8.61 16.20
C VAL A 84 -1.26 9.13 17.45
N ARG A 85 -2.47 9.72 17.33
CA ARG A 85 -3.18 10.24 18.52
C ARG A 85 -3.42 9.16 19.58
N PRO A 86 -3.97 7.98 19.25
CA PRO A 86 -4.23 6.96 20.24
C PRO A 86 -2.94 6.24 20.72
N THR A 87 -1.83 6.31 19.99
CA THR A 87 -0.54 5.75 20.44
C THR A 87 0.19 6.60 21.47
N LYS A 88 -0.22 7.86 21.67
CA LYS A 88 0.42 8.77 22.63
C LYS A 88 0.42 8.22 24.05
N ASP A 89 -0.68 7.61 24.49
CA ASP A 89 -0.80 7.16 25.88
C ASP A 89 0.01 5.88 26.16
N PRO A 90 -0.05 4.82 25.32
CA PRO A 90 0.88 3.69 25.43
C PRO A 90 2.36 4.12 25.38
N GLN A 91 2.71 5.06 24.50
CA GLN A 91 4.08 5.57 24.41
C GLN A 91 4.51 6.33 25.69
N ARG A 92 3.62 7.14 26.27
CA ARG A 92 3.89 7.85 27.53
C ARG A 92 4.10 6.86 28.68
N TRP A 93 3.31 5.79 28.73
CA TRP A 93 3.47 4.72 29.71
C TRP A 93 4.81 4.02 29.54
N ALA A 94 5.15 3.60 28.32
CA ALA A 94 6.44 2.98 28.02
C ALA A 94 7.62 3.88 28.43
N ASN A 95 7.56 5.18 28.11
CA ASN A 95 8.59 6.16 28.49
C ASN A 95 8.69 6.33 30.02
N LYS A 96 7.55 6.38 30.72
CA LYS A 96 7.50 6.51 32.17
C LYS A 96 8.10 5.27 32.84
N TYR A 97 7.74 4.08 32.38
CA TYR A 97 8.30 2.83 32.87
C TYR A 97 9.81 2.77 32.66
N PHE A 98 10.28 3.08 31.46
CA PHE A 98 11.72 3.10 31.20
C PHE A 98 12.48 4.06 32.13
N SER A 99 11.90 5.23 32.38
CA SER A 99 12.46 6.21 33.31
C SER A 99 12.47 5.72 34.77
N GLN A 100 11.44 4.98 35.20
CA GLN A 100 11.41 4.36 36.54
C GLN A 100 12.44 3.24 36.69
N VAL A 101 12.62 2.39 35.67
CA VAL A 101 13.66 1.36 35.65
C VAL A 101 15.03 2.00 35.84
N MET A 102 15.30 3.06 35.07
CA MET A 102 16.56 3.78 35.16
C MET A 102 16.77 4.42 36.54
N ASN A 103 15.71 4.99 37.13
CA ASN A 103 15.78 5.57 38.48
C ASN A 103 16.03 4.50 39.55
N ILE A 104 15.39 3.35 39.46
CA ILE A 104 15.61 2.23 40.39
C ILE A 104 17.04 1.72 40.25
N LEU A 105 17.53 1.50 39.03
CA LEU A 105 18.90 1.06 38.78
C LEU A 105 19.94 2.04 39.34
N ASN A 106 19.73 3.34 39.09
CA ASN A 106 20.64 4.40 39.56
C ASN A 106 20.56 4.65 41.08
N SER A 107 19.43 4.37 41.72
CA SER A 107 19.26 4.54 43.17
C SER A 107 19.74 3.32 43.95
N GLN A 108 19.55 2.11 43.41
CA GLN A 108 20.07 0.87 44.00
C GLN A 108 21.59 0.78 43.92
N SER A 109 22.21 1.23 42.82
CA SER A 109 23.67 1.14 42.63
C SER A 109 24.49 1.86 43.70
N LYS A 110 23.88 2.81 44.42
CA LYS A 110 24.52 3.57 45.50
C LYS A 110 24.44 2.92 46.88
N GLY A 111 23.62 1.87 47.06
CA GLY A 111 23.52 1.07 48.30
C GLY A 111 23.36 1.90 49.57
N GLY A 112 22.12 2.27 49.94
CA GLY A 112 21.89 3.05 51.16
C GLY A 112 22.09 2.24 52.45
N ILE A 113 22.45 2.92 53.55
CA ILE A 113 22.54 2.34 54.89
C ILE A 113 21.64 3.03 55.90
N MET A 114 21.22 2.28 56.90
CA MET A 114 20.64 2.74 58.15
C MET A 114 21.73 2.59 59.21
N ALA A 115 22.01 3.67 59.93
CA ALA A 115 23.00 3.65 61.00
C ALA A 115 22.43 4.39 62.22
N GLU A 116 22.67 3.83 63.41
CA GLU A 116 22.38 4.53 64.66
C GLU A 116 23.34 5.72 64.86
N ARG A 117 22.88 6.77 65.54
CA ARG A 117 23.70 7.96 65.82
C ARG A 117 24.94 7.56 66.62
N GLY A 118 26.12 7.93 66.14
CA GLY A 118 27.39 7.56 66.74
C GLY A 118 27.94 6.18 66.36
N ALA A 119 27.41 5.49 65.33
CA ALA A 119 27.99 4.26 64.77
C ALA A 119 29.34 4.47 64.05
N PHE A 120 29.58 5.68 63.55
CA PHE A 120 30.82 6.09 62.87
C PHE A 120 31.72 6.91 63.80
N GLU A 121 33.03 6.89 63.54
CA GLU A 121 33.99 7.78 64.22
C GLU A 121 33.82 9.24 63.77
N ASP A 122 33.71 9.46 62.45
CA ASP A 122 33.32 10.73 61.85
C ASP A 122 32.17 10.52 60.86
N GLU A 123 31.01 11.11 61.16
CA GLU A 123 29.80 10.98 60.34
C GLU A 123 29.96 11.68 58.98
N ARG A 124 30.78 12.74 58.87
CA ARG A 124 30.95 13.48 57.60
C ARG A 124 31.84 12.74 56.62
N ASP A 125 32.89 12.10 57.12
CA ASP A 125 33.76 11.26 56.30
C ASP A 125 33.04 9.99 55.88
N ALA A 126 32.23 9.39 56.77
CA ALA A 126 31.41 8.24 56.42
C ALA A 126 30.46 8.52 55.24
N VAL A 127 29.79 9.69 55.20
CA VAL A 127 28.92 10.05 54.07
C VAL A 127 29.71 10.19 52.75
N ARG A 128 30.94 10.70 52.81
CA ARG A 128 31.80 10.90 51.63
C ARG A 128 32.38 9.59 51.12
N SER A 129 32.84 8.74 52.04
CA SER A 129 33.47 7.46 51.72
C SER A 129 32.48 6.38 51.32
N TRP A 130 31.24 6.44 51.82
CA TRP A 130 30.23 5.39 51.57
C TRP A 130 29.92 5.17 50.09
N THR A 131 29.92 6.25 49.30
CA THR A 131 29.61 6.17 47.86
C THR A 131 30.81 5.76 47.00
N ARG A 132 32.01 5.66 47.57
CA ARG A 132 33.26 5.40 46.86
C ARG A 132 33.78 4.00 47.23
N ALA A 133 33.87 3.13 46.23
CA ALA A 133 34.35 1.75 46.42
C ALA A 133 35.80 1.66 46.95
N ASP A 134 36.63 2.66 46.64
CA ASP A 134 38.07 2.67 46.98
C ASP A 134 38.38 3.27 48.36
N SER A 135 37.39 3.80 49.09
CA SER A 135 37.63 4.45 50.39
C SER A 135 37.13 3.63 51.56
N ILE A 136 37.98 3.46 52.56
CA ILE A 136 37.66 2.78 53.82
C ILE A 136 36.78 3.69 54.67
N THR A 137 35.65 3.16 55.16
CA THR A 137 34.77 3.87 56.11
C THR A 137 35.05 3.36 57.52
N MET A 138 35.55 4.23 58.39
CA MET A 138 35.93 3.87 59.75
C MET A 138 34.71 3.79 60.68
N LEU A 139 34.61 2.69 61.43
CA LEU A 139 33.51 2.40 62.36
C LEU A 139 34.03 2.41 63.78
N LYS A 140 33.19 2.78 64.76
CA LYS A 140 33.59 2.63 66.16
C LYS A 140 33.72 1.14 66.53
N PRO A 141 34.70 0.77 67.38
CA PRO A 141 34.90 -0.61 67.80
C PRO A 141 33.61 -1.19 68.41
N GLY A 142 33.25 -2.41 67.99
CA GLY A 142 32.02 -3.09 68.41
C GLY A 142 30.74 -2.70 67.67
N SER A 143 30.74 -1.65 66.84
CA SER A 143 29.51 -1.18 66.15
C SER A 143 29.00 -2.15 65.07
N LEU A 144 29.90 -2.90 64.43
CA LEU A 144 29.55 -3.93 63.46
C LEU A 144 28.95 -5.17 64.16
N ALA A 145 29.54 -5.60 65.27
CA ALA A 145 29.09 -6.76 66.05
C ALA A 145 27.73 -6.51 66.74
N ALA A 146 27.45 -5.26 67.10
CA ALA A 146 26.17 -4.84 67.70
C ALA A 146 25.05 -4.58 66.67
N GLY A 147 25.31 -4.75 65.37
CA GLY A 147 24.29 -4.55 64.33
C GLY A 147 23.82 -3.10 64.14
N LYS A 148 24.64 -2.12 64.56
CA LYS A 148 24.30 -0.68 64.51
C LYS A 148 24.27 -0.09 63.09
N ILE A 149 24.72 -0.86 62.11
CA ILE A 149 24.72 -0.51 60.68
C ILE A 149 24.03 -1.63 59.94
N GLN A 150 22.97 -1.29 59.23
CA GLN A 150 22.22 -2.22 58.39
C GLN A 150 22.07 -1.63 56.99
N PRO A 151 22.22 -2.43 55.93
CA PRO A 151 21.86 -1.98 54.60
C PRO A 151 20.37 -1.64 54.58
N LYS A 152 20.01 -0.54 53.92
CA LYS A 152 18.60 -0.30 53.60
C LYS A 152 18.14 -1.48 52.75
N PRO A 153 16.92 -2.02 52.99
CA PRO A 153 16.40 -3.07 52.14
C PRO A 153 16.44 -2.58 50.69
N VAL A 154 17.09 -3.35 49.82
CA VAL A 154 17.06 -3.08 48.39
C VAL A 154 15.60 -3.18 47.97
N ALA A 155 15.06 -2.10 47.39
CA ALA A 155 13.71 -2.11 46.86
C ALA A 155 13.66 -3.15 45.75
N GLN A 156 13.12 -4.34 46.05
CA GLN A 156 12.95 -5.41 45.08
C GLN A 156 12.13 -4.89 43.91
N PHE A 157 12.60 -5.12 42.69
CA PHE A 157 11.86 -4.72 41.51
C PHE A 157 10.54 -5.52 41.46
N PRO A 158 9.37 -4.88 41.46
CA PRO A 158 8.11 -5.61 41.39
C PRO A 158 8.05 -6.42 40.09
N ALA A 159 7.91 -7.75 40.18
CA ALA A 159 7.92 -8.62 39.01
C ALA A 159 6.86 -8.24 37.96
N GLY A 160 5.70 -7.73 38.40
CA GLY A 160 4.63 -7.26 37.52
C GLY A 160 4.97 -6.02 36.68
N PHE A 161 6.04 -5.29 37.02
CA PHE A 161 6.41 -4.10 36.26
C PHE A 161 6.94 -4.45 34.86
N PHE A 162 7.78 -5.49 34.73
CA PHE A 162 8.26 -5.90 33.40
C PHE A 162 7.12 -6.40 32.52
N GLN A 163 6.11 -7.02 33.12
CA GLN A 163 4.89 -7.42 32.42
C GLN A 163 4.14 -6.18 31.89
N LEU A 164 3.89 -5.18 32.75
CA LEU A 164 3.23 -3.94 32.34
C LEU A 164 4.02 -3.13 31.30
N PHE A 165 5.36 -3.17 31.37
CA PHE A 165 6.21 -2.53 30.35
C PHE A 165 6.09 -3.21 28.99
N ASN A 166 6.10 -4.54 28.96
CA ASN A 166 5.93 -5.29 27.73
C ASN A 166 4.51 -5.12 27.16
N GLU A 167 3.49 -5.11 28.03
CA GLU A 167 2.10 -4.84 27.65
C GLU A 167 1.93 -3.43 27.08
N ALA A 168 2.57 -2.41 27.68
CA ALA A 168 2.54 -1.04 27.15
C ALA A 168 3.18 -0.93 25.76
N LYS A 169 4.23 -1.71 25.48
CA LYS A 169 4.83 -1.78 24.13
C LYS A 169 3.90 -2.46 23.13
N GLU A 170 3.28 -3.57 23.52
CA GLU A 170 2.36 -4.31 22.66
C GLU A 170 1.08 -3.51 22.37
N ALA A 171 0.61 -2.74 23.36
CA ALA A 171 -0.56 -1.87 23.24
C ALA A 171 -0.43 -0.85 22.10
N ILE A 172 0.78 -0.44 21.71
CA ILE A 172 1.00 0.46 20.56
C ILE A 172 0.46 -0.18 19.27
N SER A 173 0.79 -1.44 19.03
CA SER A 173 0.32 -2.18 17.85
C SER A 173 -1.17 -2.52 17.95
N GLN A 174 -1.66 -2.88 19.14
CA GLN A 174 -3.06 -3.21 19.36
C GLN A 174 -3.99 -2.00 19.13
N VAL A 175 -3.58 -0.81 19.59
CA VAL A 175 -4.38 0.43 19.47
C VAL A 175 -4.38 0.97 18.04
N THR A 176 -3.29 0.79 17.30
CA THR A 176 -3.25 1.15 15.87
C THR A 176 -3.94 0.12 14.99
N GLY A 177 -4.04 -1.13 15.43
CA GLY A 177 -4.52 -2.25 14.62
C GLY A 177 -3.61 -2.59 13.44
N LEU A 178 -2.42 -1.99 13.36
CA LEU A 178 -1.45 -2.27 12.32
C LEU A 178 -0.70 -3.56 12.65
N SER A 179 -0.69 -4.49 11.69
CA SER A 179 0.00 -5.75 11.89
C SER A 179 1.53 -5.54 11.88
N PRO A 180 2.32 -6.24 12.72
CA PRO A 180 3.78 -6.11 12.73
C PRO A 180 4.43 -6.45 11.38
N GLU A 181 3.77 -7.28 10.56
CA GLU A 181 4.18 -7.60 9.19
C GLU A 181 4.03 -6.38 8.26
N PHE A 182 3.02 -5.54 8.47
CA PHE A 182 2.83 -4.32 7.68
C PHE A 182 3.89 -3.26 8.00
N ILE A 183 4.36 -3.19 9.25
CA ILE A 183 5.41 -2.26 9.68
C ILE A 183 6.81 -2.75 9.22
N GLY A 184 6.91 -3.97 8.70
CA GLY A 184 8.18 -4.54 8.23
C GLY A 184 9.09 -5.00 9.37
N THR A 185 8.56 -5.11 10.60
CA THR A 185 9.34 -5.51 11.79
C THR A 185 9.48 -7.02 11.94
N ARG A 186 8.77 -7.81 11.13
CA ARG A 186 8.82 -9.29 11.16
C ARG A 186 9.47 -9.83 9.89
N GLU A 187 10.74 -10.22 9.98
CA GLU A 187 11.41 -11.08 8.99
C GLU A 187 11.01 -12.54 9.25
N VAL A 188 9.81 -12.94 8.83
CA VAL A 188 9.48 -14.36 8.74
C VAL A 188 9.26 -14.68 7.27
N THR A 189 10.06 -15.60 6.74
CA THR A 189 9.86 -16.21 5.42
C THR A 189 8.54 -16.98 5.42
N GLN A 190 7.44 -16.29 5.11
CA GLN A 190 6.12 -16.88 4.92
C GLN A 190 5.77 -16.96 3.42
N ALA A 191 4.80 -17.80 3.09
CA ALA A 191 4.27 -17.89 1.73
C ALA A 191 3.77 -16.50 1.26
N GLY A 192 4.26 -16.03 0.11
CA GLY A 192 4.01 -14.66 -0.37
C GLY A 192 2.53 -14.30 -0.53
N ILE A 193 1.66 -15.29 -0.76
CA ILE A 193 0.20 -15.09 -0.84
C ILE A 193 -0.39 -14.70 0.52
N LEU A 194 0.06 -15.32 1.61
CA LEU A 194 -0.42 -15.02 2.97
C LEU A 194 0.06 -13.64 3.42
N GLU A 195 1.31 -13.30 3.09
CA GLU A 195 1.87 -11.99 3.39
C GLU A 195 1.13 -10.89 2.62
N ALA A 196 0.86 -11.09 1.33
CA ALA A 196 0.07 -10.18 0.53
C ALA A 196 -1.35 -10.00 1.11
N GLN A 197 -2.00 -11.09 1.54
CA GLN A 197 -3.33 -11.04 2.16
C GLN A 197 -3.33 -10.25 3.49
N ARG A 198 -2.28 -10.38 4.32
CA ARG A 198 -2.14 -9.60 5.57
C ARG A 198 -1.85 -8.12 5.31
N ARG A 199 -1.01 -7.81 4.31
CA ARG A 199 -0.79 -6.44 3.85
C ARG A 199 -2.09 -5.81 3.38
N GLN A 200 -2.90 -6.55 2.60
CA GLN A 200 -4.22 -6.09 2.15
C GLN A 200 -5.17 -5.81 3.32
N SER A 201 -5.21 -6.69 4.33
CA SER A 201 -6.04 -6.48 5.52
C SER A 201 -5.64 -5.20 6.27
N SER A 202 -4.34 -4.92 6.38
CA SER A 202 -3.83 -3.70 7.02
C SER A 202 -4.14 -2.43 6.21
N LEU A 203 -4.17 -2.52 4.86
CA LEU A 203 -4.60 -1.42 4.00
C LEU A 203 -6.07 -1.02 4.24
N ASN A 204 -6.94 -1.98 4.55
CA ASN A 204 -8.34 -1.66 4.88
C ASN A 204 -8.45 -0.77 6.13
N LEU A 205 -7.55 -0.93 7.11
CA LEU A 205 -7.54 -0.08 8.30
C LEU A 205 -7.10 1.36 7.97
N LEU A 206 -6.23 1.51 6.99
CA LEU A 206 -5.77 2.81 6.47
C LEU A 206 -6.71 3.41 5.41
N ALA A 207 -7.75 2.68 4.99
CA ALA A 207 -8.66 3.10 3.92
C ALA A 207 -9.28 4.48 4.20
N CYS A 208 -9.69 4.75 5.44
CA CYS A 208 -10.25 6.06 5.82
C CYS A 208 -9.27 7.23 5.60
N LEU A 209 -7.97 7.01 5.76
CA LEU A 209 -6.96 8.02 5.50
C LEU A 209 -6.74 8.21 3.99
N PHE A 210 -6.77 7.12 3.22
CA PHE A 210 -6.73 7.18 1.75
C PHE A 210 -7.98 7.85 1.18
N ASP A 211 -9.16 7.63 1.75
CA ASP A 211 -10.39 8.34 1.40
C ASP A 211 -10.26 9.84 1.65
N GLY A 212 -9.66 10.24 2.78
CA GLY A 212 -9.34 11.63 3.08
C GLY A 212 -8.39 12.25 2.04
N LEU A 213 -7.37 11.50 1.61
CA LEU A 213 -6.45 11.92 0.55
C LEU A 213 -7.14 12.02 -0.81
N ARG A 214 -8.00 11.06 -1.16
CA ARG A 214 -8.78 11.05 -2.40
C ARG A 214 -9.74 12.24 -2.45
N LEU A 215 -10.43 12.51 -1.33
CA LEU A 215 -11.29 13.69 -1.19
C LEU A 215 -10.51 14.98 -1.38
N TYR A 216 -9.33 15.09 -0.75
CA TYR A 216 -8.43 16.23 -0.93
C TYR A 216 -8.02 16.40 -2.41
N ARG A 217 -7.59 15.33 -3.09
CA ARG A 217 -7.23 15.36 -4.51
C ARG A 217 -8.40 15.81 -5.40
N LYS A 218 -9.61 15.31 -5.13
CA LYS A 218 -10.82 15.74 -5.86
C LYS A 218 -11.07 17.23 -5.70
N ARG A 219 -11.02 17.74 -4.46
CA ARG A 219 -11.28 19.17 -4.19
C ARG A 219 -10.18 20.07 -4.74
N GLN A 220 -8.92 19.69 -4.58
CA GLN A 220 -7.78 20.41 -5.18
C GLN A 220 -7.88 20.43 -6.71
N GLY A 221 -8.26 19.31 -7.33
CA GLY A 221 -8.53 19.24 -8.76
C GLY A 221 -9.59 20.25 -9.20
N LYS A 222 -10.68 20.43 -8.43
CA LYS A 222 -11.71 21.45 -8.71
C LYS A 222 -11.14 22.87 -8.66
N ILE A 223 -10.26 23.16 -7.69
CA ILE A 223 -9.62 24.48 -7.56
C ILE A 223 -8.70 24.73 -8.75
N ILE A 224 -7.85 23.76 -9.09
CA ILE A 224 -6.92 23.88 -10.22
C ILE A 224 -7.69 24.09 -11.53
N LEU A 225 -8.74 23.29 -11.77
CA LEU A 225 -9.58 23.42 -12.95
C LEU A 225 -10.24 24.80 -13.04
N TYR A 226 -10.77 25.31 -11.93
CA TYR A 226 -11.35 26.65 -11.87
C TYR A 226 -10.32 27.76 -12.17
N LEU A 227 -9.09 27.61 -11.69
CA LEU A 227 -8.00 28.54 -12.00
C LEU A 227 -7.63 28.46 -13.49
N ILE A 228 -7.59 27.26 -14.07
CA ILE A 228 -7.33 27.05 -15.49
C ILE A 228 -8.40 27.74 -16.34
N GLN A 229 -9.69 27.52 -16.06
CA GLN A 229 -10.81 28.09 -16.82
C GLN A 229 -10.84 29.62 -16.79
N ASN A 230 -10.62 30.22 -15.62
CA ASN A 230 -10.86 31.65 -15.43
C ASN A 230 -9.62 32.51 -15.62
N TYR A 231 -8.43 31.96 -15.35
CA TYR A 231 -7.18 32.75 -15.26
C TYR A 231 -6.05 32.28 -16.16
N LEU A 232 -6.14 31.10 -16.82
CA LEU A 232 -5.11 30.70 -17.78
C LEU A 232 -5.27 31.46 -19.09
N SER A 233 -4.18 32.04 -19.58
CA SER A 233 -4.13 32.70 -20.89
C SER A 233 -4.32 31.68 -22.02
N ASP A 234 -5.16 32.01 -22.99
CA ASP A 234 -5.51 31.17 -24.14
C ASP A 234 -4.32 30.90 -25.07
N GLY A 235 -4.36 29.80 -25.84
CA GLY A 235 -3.39 29.49 -26.90
C GLY A 235 -2.16 28.65 -26.50
N ARG A 236 -2.12 28.07 -25.30
CA ARG A 236 -1.03 27.17 -24.87
C ARG A 236 -1.38 25.71 -25.18
N LEU A 237 -0.47 25.01 -25.86
CA LEU A 237 -0.57 23.55 -26.03
C LEU A 237 -0.33 22.88 -24.67
N VAL A 238 -1.31 22.13 -24.18
CA VAL A 238 -1.18 21.35 -22.94
C VAL A 238 -0.97 19.88 -23.31
N ARG A 239 0.11 19.30 -22.78
CA ARG A 239 0.38 17.86 -22.88
C ARG A 239 -0.40 17.15 -21.77
N ILE A 240 -1.42 16.37 -22.13
CA ILE A 240 -2.07 15.47 -21.17
C ILE A 240 -1.08 14.32 -20.92
N SER A 241 -0.65 14.15 -19.67
CA SER A 241 0.38 13.20 -19.30
C SER A 241 -0.20 11.79 -19.23
N GLY A 242 -0.11 11.04 -20.33
CA GLY A 242 -0.01 9.59 -20.35
C GLY A 242 1.34 9.23 -20.96
N GLU A 243 2.15 8.41 -20.30
CA GLU A 243 3.58 8.22 -20.61
C GLU A 243 3.87 7.77 -22.05
N GLU A 244 2.90 7.29 -22.83
CA GLU A 244 3.13 6.85 -24.22
C GLU A 244 2.17 7.41 -25.29
N ASN A 245 1.25 8.32 -24.98
CA ASN A 245 0.40 8.98 -26.00
C ASN A 245 0.21 10.47 -25.68
N ALA A 246 1.26 11.25 -25.92
CA ALA A 246 1.21 12.71 -25.78
C ALA A 246 0.49 13.33 -26.99
N GLN A 247 -0.84 13.36 -26.96
CA GLN A 247 -1.60 14.20 -27.88
C GLN A 247 -1.57 15.66 -27.40
N TYR A 248 -1.15 16.56 -28.28
CA TYR A 248 -1.21 18.00 -28.07
C TYR A 248 -2.57 18.48 -28.55
N ILE A 249 -3.46 18.81 -27.62
CA ILE A 249 -4.75 19.42 -27.93
C ILE A 249 -4.64 20.92 -27.65
N PRO A 250 -5.02 21.80 -28.60
CA PRO A 250 -5.07 23.22 -28.34
C PRO A 250 -6.14 23.51 -27.29
N LEU A 251 -5.76 24.20 -26.22
CA LEU A 251 -6.66 24.52 -25.12
C LEU A 251 -7.48 25.76 -25.49
N THR A 252 -8.54 25.62 -26.28
CA THR A 252 -9.44 26.74 -26.59
C THR A 252 -10.37 27.00 -25.40
N ARG A 253 -10.57 28.27 -25.06
CA ARG A 253 -11.40 28.68 -23.91
C ARG A 253 -12.85 28.17 -23.99
N GLU A 254 -13.41 28.08 -25.19
CA GLU A 254 -14.75 27.57 -25.47
C GLU A 254 -14.90 26.08 -25.12
N ALA A 255 -13.87 25.25 -25.35
CA ALA A 255 -13.90 23.82 -25.03
C ALA A 255 -13.80 23.54 -23.52
N VAL A 256 -13.32 24.52 -22.73
CA VAL A 256 -13.00 24.36 -21.31
C VAL A 256 -14.03 25.02 -20.38
N MET A 257 -14.74 26.05 -20.83
CA MET A 257 -15.69 26.80 -19.99
C MET A 257 -17.12 26.22 -19.96
N SER A 258 -17.55 25.45 -20.97
CA SER A 258 -18.95 25.05 -21.14
C SER A 258 -19.27 23.59 -20.78
N VAL A 259 -18.32 22.85 -20.21
CA VAL A 259 -18.49 21.41 -19.91
C VAL A 259 -18.42 21.19 -18.40
N ASP A 260 -19.45 20.54 -17.85
CA ASP A 260 -19.41 20.04 -16.47
C ASP A 260 -18.45 18.84 -16.40
N TYR A 261 -17.41 18.97 -15.57
CA TYR A 261 -16.40 17.91 -15.41
C TYR A 261 -16.69 17.05 -14.19
N ASP A 262 -16.70 15.74 -14.37
CA ASP A 262 -16.57 14.80 -13.26
C ASP A 262 -15.07 14.54 -12.98
N ILE A 263 -14.64 14.85 -11.76
CA ILE A 263 -13.26 14.61 -11.34
C ILE A 263 -13.20 13.22 -10.73
N VAL A 264 -12.86 12.26 -11.57
CA VAL A 264 -12.51 10.90 -11.14
C VAL A 264 -11.04 10.91 -10.72
N VAL A 265 -10.82 10.67 -9.43
CA VAL A 265 -9.48 10.41 -8.91
C VAL A 265 -9.36 8.90 -8.83
N ASP A 266 -8.81 8.33 -9.89
CA ASP A 266 -8.35 6.96 -9.86
C ASP A 266 -6.99 6.93 -9.18
N ASP A 267 -6.89 6.12 -8.13
CA ASP A 267 -5.58 5.64 -7.70
C ASP A 267 -5.14 4.69 -8.80
N ALA A 268 -4.27 5.17 -9.71
CA ALA A 268 -3.66 4.28 -10.68
C ALA A 268 -3.11 3.07 -9.90
N PRO A 269 -3.44 1.83 -10.30
CA PRO A 269 -2.84 0.65 -9.72
C PRO A 269 -1.39 0.61 -10.19
N THR A 270 -0.54 1.42 -9.58
CA THR A 270 0.88 1.53 -9.92
C THR A 270 1.65 0.28 -9.49
N SER A 271 1.01 -0.61 -8.70
CA SER A 271 1.63 -1.88 -8.33
C SER A 271 1.39 -2.91 -9.45
N PRO A 272 2.45 -3.51 -10.01
CA PRO A 272 2.34 -4.65 -10.93
C PRO A 272 1.43 -5.77 -10.39
N ASN A 273 1.35 -5.90 -9.06
CA ASN A 273 0.58 -6.89 -8.33
C ASN A 273 -0.94 -6.80 -8.56
N GLU A 274 -1.52 -5.61 -8.69
CA GLU A 274 -2.96 -5.49 -8.97
C GLU A 274 -3.29 -5.86 -10.41
N LYS A 275 -2.41 -5.49 -11.36
CA LYS A 275 -2.53 -5.92 -12.76
C LYS A 275 -2.42 -7.45 -12.89
N GLU A 276 -1.51 -8.07 -12.13
CA GLU A 276 -1.40 -9.53 -12.05
C GLU A 276 -2.67 -10.18 -11.50
N ARG A 277 -3.28 -9.59 -10.46
CA ARG A 277 -4.53 -10.09 -9.87
C ARG A 277 -5.71 -9.95 -10.83
N THR A 278 -5.89 -8.78 -11.44
CA THR A 278 -6.97 -8.57 -12.43
C THR A 278 -6.76 -9.47 -13.63
N PHE A 279 -5.53 -9.62 -14.12
CA PHE A 279 -5.21 -10.52 -15.21
C PHE A 279 -5.46 -11.98 -14.86
N GLY A 280 -5.16 -12.41 -13.62
CA GLY A 280 -5.47 -13.75 -13.12
C GLY A 280 -6.98 -14.05 -13.12
N ILE A 281 -7.80 -13.09 -12.69
CA ILE A 281 -9.27 -13.22 -12.73
C ILE A 281 -9.77 -13.22 -14.18
N ILE A 282 -9.25 -12.32 -15.03
CA ILE A 282 -9.58 -12.27 -16.46
C ILE A 282 -9.25 -13.60 -17.14
N THR A 283 -8.08 -14.19 -16.85
CA THR A 283 -7.66 -15.47 -17.42
C THR A 283 -8.60 -16.62 -17.03
N GLN A 284 -9.18 -16.58 -15.83
CA GLN A 284 -10.17 -17.57 -15.38
C GLN A 284 -11.55 -17.36 -16.02
N LEU A 285 -11.93 -16.11 -16.33
CA LEU A 285 -13.20 -15.76 -16.96
C LEU A 285 -13.17 -15.87 -18.50
N LEU A 286 -11.99 -15.78 -19.11
CA LEU A 286 -11.79 -15.84 -20.56
C LEU A 286 -12.38 -17.10 -21.22
N PRO A 287 -12.20 -18.33 -20.69
CA PRO A 287 -12.82 -19.52 -21.27
C PRO A 287 -14.36 -19.51 -21.17
N LEU A 288 -14.93 -18.84 -20.16
CA LEU A 288 -16.39 -18.70 -20.00
C LEU A 288 -16.98 -17.68 -20.98
N LEU A 289 -16.17 -16.70 -21.40
CA LEU A 289 -16.56 -15.60 -22.29
C LEU A 289 -16.25 -15.86 -23.76
N GLN A 290 -15.67 -17.01 -24.13
CA GLN A 290 -15.23 -17.35 -25.50
C GLN A 290 -16.25 -17.04 -26.62
N ASN A 291 -17.55 -17.10 -26.31
CA ASN A 291 -18.63 -16.91 -27.28
C ASN A 291 -19.18 -15.46 -27.34
N ALA A 292 -18.71 -14.55 -26.47
CA ALA A 292 -19.24 -13.19 -26.33
C ALA A 292 -18.16 -12.09 -26.36
N VAL A 293 -16.87 -12.44 -26.50
CA VAL A 293 -15.81 -11.43 -26.64
C VAL A 293 -15.82 -10.87 -28.06
N THR A 294 -16.39 -9.68 -28.23
CA THR A 294 -16.12 -8.88 -29.42
C THR A 294 -14.67 -8.37 -29.39
N PRO A 295 -14.08 -8.10 -30.57
CA PRO A 295 -12.68 -7.66 -30.63
C PRO A 295 -12.38 -6.37 -29.86
N ASP A 296 -13.38 -5.48 -29.71
CA ASP A 296 -13.28 -4.25 -28.91
C ASP A 296 -13.15 -4.58 -27.40
N ILE A 297 -13.92 -5.55 -26.91
CA ILE A 297 -13.85 -6.02 -25.51
C ILE A 297 -12.49 -6.67 -25.25
N MET A 298 -11.91 -7.37 -26.22
CA MET A 298 -10.55 -7.93 -26.11
C MET A 298 -9.50 -6.83 -25.93
N LEU A 299 -9.63 -5.71 -26.65
CA LEU A 299 -8.70 -4.59 -26.56
C LEU A 299 -8.76 -3.92 -25.17
N ASP A 300 -9.96 -3.76 -24.62
CA ASP A 300 -10.15 -3.23 -23.27
C ASP A 300 -9.63 -4.18 -22.19
N LEU A 301 -9.80 -5.49 -22.35
CA LEU A 301 -9.23 -6.49 -21.44
C LEU A 301 -7.69 -6.51 -21.49
N LEU A 302 -7.10 -6.31 -22.67
CA LEU A 302 -5.65 -6.26 -22.84
C LEU A 302 -5.02 -5.04 -22.16
N ARG A 303 -5.74 -3.92 -22.00
CA ARG A 303 -5.25 -2.75 -21.23
C ARG A 303 -4.99 -3.04 -19.75
N TYR A 304 -5.65 -4.06 -19.19
CA TYR A 304 -5.45 -4.53 -17.82
C TYR A 304 -4.44 -5.68 -17.72
N SER A 305 -3.81 -6.07 -18.83
CA SER A 305 -2.74 -7.08 -18.82
C SER A 305 -1.43 -6.50 -18.28
N PRO A 306 -0.54 -7.33 -17.70
CA PRO A 306 0.80 -6.90 -17.27
C PRO A 306 1.77 -6.66 -18.44
N LEU A 307 1.28 -6.57 -19.68
CA LEU A 307 2.11 -6.38 -20.86
C LEU A 307 2.63 -4.92 -20.95
N PRO A 308 3.84 -4.71 -21.53
CA PRO A 308 4.35 -3.38 -21.83
C PRO A 308 3.38 -2.56 -22.67
N ALA A 309 3.20 -1.28 -22.33
CA ALA A 309 2.32 -0.37 -23.05
C ALA A 309 2.67 -0.25 -24.55
N SER A 310 3.96 -0.32 -24.89
CA SER A 310 4.45 -0.37 -26.27
C SER A 310 3.95 -1.57 -27.09
N LEU A 311 3.71 -2.73 -26.45
CA LEU A 311 3.09 -3.89 -27.12
C LEU A 311 1.59 -3.71 -27.27
N LEU A 312 0.92 -3.13 -26.28
CA LEU A 312 -0.52 -2.82 -26.34
C LEU A 312 -0.83 -1.81 -27.44
N ASN A 313 0.01 -0.78 -27.58
CA ASN A 313 -0.10 0.22 -28.64
C ASN A 313 0.07 -0.43 -30.02
N ARG A 314 1.10 -1.27 -30.22
CA ARG A 314 1.30 -2.03 -31.47
C ARG A 314 0.14 -2.97 -31.80
N ILE A 315 -0.48 -3.58 -30.79
CA ILE A 315 -1.65 -4.44 -30.98
C ILE A 315 -2.87 -3.59 -31.38
N SER A 316 -3.08 -2.45 -30.73
CA SER A 316 -4.18 -1.53 -31.05
C SER A 316 -4.06 -0.92 -32.45
N GLU A 317 -2.85 -0.55 -32.87
CA GLU A 317 -2.57 -0.04 -34.23
C GLU A 317 -2.85 -1.11 -35.29
N LYS A 318 -2.40 -2.34 -35.06
CA LYS A 318 -2.70 -3.48 -35.95
C LYS A 318 -4.18 -3.79 -36.02
N PHE A 319 -4.89 -3.66 -34.90
CA PHE A 319 -6.32 -3.91 -34.83
C PHE A 319 -7.11 -2.84 -35.59
N GLN A 320 -6.77 -1.56 -35.42
CA GLN A 320 -7.35 -0.45 -36.18
C GLN A 320 -7.07 -0.57 -37.69
N GLN A 321 -5.85 -0.98 -38.08
CA GLN A 321 -5.52 -1.26 -39.48
C GLN A 321 -6.35 -2.42 -40.05
N GLN A 322 -6.60 -3.47 -39.26
CA GLN A 322 -7.40 -4.61 -39.68
C GLN A 322 -8.89 -4.25 -39.83
N GLN A 323 -9.42 -3.39 -38.96
CA GLN A 323 -10.79 -2.88 -39.04
C GLN A 323 -10.99 -1.94 -40.25
N GLN A 324 -9.97 -1.13 -40.59
CA GLN A 324 -9.96 -0.33 -41.81
C GLN A 324 -9.87 -1.18 -43.08
N MET A 325 -9.12 -2.29 -43.07
CA MET A 325 -9.10 -3.24 -44.21
C MET A 325 -10.43 -3.99 -44.37
N ALA A 326 -11.11 -4.35 -43.28
CA ALA A 326 -12.42 -5.00 -43.34
C ALA A 326 -13.54 -4.07 -43.88
N GLN A 327 -13.44 -2.76 -43.66
CA GLN A 327 -14.34 -1.77 -44.27
C GLN A 327 -14.01 -1.49 -45.75
N GLN A 328 -12.77 -1.74 -46.19
CA GLN A 328 -12.39 -1.65 -47.61
C GLN A 328 -12.77 -2.89 -48.43
N GLU A 329 -13.05 -4.04 -47.80
CA GLU A 329 -13.55 -5.25 -48.49
C GLU A 329 -15.02 -5.16 -48.93
N GLN A 330 -15.76 -4.12 -48.52
CA GLN A 330 -17.16 -3.92 -48.91
C GLN A 330 -17.35 -3.14 -50.22
N GLN A 331 -16.26 -2.76 -50.89
CA GLN A 331 -16.30 -2.14 -52.21
C GLN A 331 -15.16 -2.66 -53.10
N LEU A 332 -15.21 -3.90 -53.59
CA LEU A 332 -14.41 -4.32 -54.76
C LEU A 332 -15.06 -5.49 -55.55
N ASP A 333 -14.76 -5.47 -56.85
CA ASP A 333 -15.39 -6.19 -57.97
C ASP A 333 -15.51 -7.73 -57.86
N PRO A 334 -16.49 -8.34 -58.58
CA PRO A 334 -16.77 -9.78 -58.58
C PRO A 334 -15.60 -10.70 -58.97
N GLU A 335 -14.58 -10.21 -59.70
CA GLU A 335 -13.43 -11.03 -60.09
C GLU A 335 -12.41 -11.25 -58.97
N GLN A 336 -12.40 -10.41 -57.93
CA GLN A 336 -11.49 -10.59 -56.79
C GLN A 336 -12.03 -11.55 -55.73
N GLN A 337 -13.33 -11.86 -55.74
CA GLN A 337 -13.94 -12.83 -54.82
C GLN A 337 -13.40 -14.24 -55.01
N MET A 338 -13.12 -14.65 -56.26
CA MET A 338 -12.55 -15.98 -56.52
C MET A 338 -11.09 -16.09 -56.02
N ASN A 339 -10.34 -14.99 -56.10
CA ASN A 339 -8.95 -14.92 -55.66
C ASN A 339 -8.84 -14.76 -54.13
N LEU A 340 -9.79 -14.09 -53.49
CA LEU A 340 -9.95 -14.05 -52.03
C LEU A 340 -10.37 -15.41 -51.49
N GLN A 341 -11.23 -16.15 -52.17
CA GLN A 341 -11.62 -17.49 -51.73
C GLN A 341 -10.46 -18.50 -51.87
N ALA A 342 -9.67 -18.40 -52.93
CA ALA A 342 -8.42 -19.17 -53.08
C ALA A 342 -7.39 -18.80 -52.01
N LYS A 343 -7.20 -17.49 -51.72
CA LYS A 343 -6.31 -17.04 -50.64
C LYS A 343 -6.82 -17.42 -49.25
N GLN A 344 -8.13 -17.39 -49.01
CA GLN A 344 -8.73 -17.84 -47.74
C GLN A 344 -8.52 -19.34 -47.54
N GLN A 345 -8.61 -20.15 -48.61
CA GLN A 345 -8.29 -21.58 -48.56
C GLN A 345 -6.79 -21.80 -48.30
N ASP A 346 -5.90 -21.02 -48.92
CA ASP A 346 -4.46 -21.09 -48.68
C ASP A 346 -4.07 -20.62 -47.26
N ILE A 347 -4.74 -19.60 -46.73
CA ILE A 347 -4.55 -19.10 -45.36
C ILE A 347 -5.10 -20.12 -44.37
N ALA A 348 -6.25 -20.73 -44.63
CA ALA A 348 -6.81 -21.80 -43.80
C ALA A 348 -5.93 -23.06 -43.81
N ALA A 349 -5.37 -23.43 -44.97
CA ALA A 349 -4.43 -24.54 -45.09
C ALA A 349 -3.10 -24.25 -44.36
N LYS A 350 -2.57 -23.02 -44.46
CA LYS A 350 -1.38 -22.60 -43.70
C LYS A 350 -1.64 -22.51 -42.20
N ALA A 351 -2.82 -22.07 -41.78
CA ALA A 351 -3.23 -22.05 -40.37
C ALA A 351 -3.36 -23.48 -39.81
N GLN A 352 -3.93 -24.41 -40.57
CA GLN A 352 -3.96 -25.83 -40.20
C GLN A 352 -2.55 -26.44 -40.16
N MET A 353 -1.67 -26.14 -41.12
CA MET A 353 -0.27 -26.59 -41.06
C MET A 353 0.46 -26.04 -39.83
N GLN A 354 0.24 -24.77 -39.48
CA GLN A 354 0.84 -24.18 -38.27
C GLN A 354 0.27 -24.80 -36.99
N GLN A 355 -1.02 -25.10 -36.93
CA GLN A 355 -1.61 -25.82 -35.79
C GLN A 355 -1.03 -27.23 -35.66
N LEU A 356 -0.87 -27.95 -36.78
CA LEU A 356 -0.25 -29.28 -36.79
C LEU A 356 1.23 -29.21 -36.40
N ASP A 357 1.99 -28.21 -36.85
CA ASP A 357 3.40 -28.02 -36.47
C ASP A 357 3.54 -27.63 -34.98
N LEU A 358 2.63 -26.81 -34.46
CA LEU A 358 2.57 -26.50 -33.02
C LEU A 358 2.23 -27.74 -32.18
N GLN A 359 1.27 -28.55 -32.62
CA GLN A 359 0.95 -29.82 -31.95
C GLN A 359 2.12 -30.82 -32.04
N ALA A 360 2.79 -30.90 -33.19
CA ALA A 360 3.97 -31.74 -33.36
C ALA A 360 5.12 -31.31 -32.43
N LYS A 361 5.36 -30.00 -32.29
CA LYS A 361 6.34 -29.44 -31.34
C LYS A 361 5.95 -29.69 -29.88
N GLN A 362 4.66 -29.62 -29.54
CA GLN A 362 4.17 -29.97 -28.20
C GLN A 362 4.37 -31.46 -27.90
N ILE A 363 4.09 -32.34 -28.85
CA ILE A 363 4.32 -33.78 -28.72
C ILE A 363 5.81 -34.10 -28.61
N ASP A 364 6.68 -33.46 -29.40
CA ASP A 364 8.14 -33.65 -29.31
C ASP A 364 8.70 -33.18 -27.96
N LEU A 365 8.24 -32.02 -27.46
CA LEU A 365 8.61 -31.54 -26.12
C LEU A 365 8.14 -32.48 -25.01
N PHE A 366 6.91 -32.99 -25.11
CA PHE A 366 6.39 -33.97 -24.16
C PHE A 366 7.19 -35.28 -24.20
N MET A 367 7.53 -35.77 -25.39
CA MET A 367 8.37 -36.97 -25.55
C MET A 367 9.78 -36.76 -25.00
N ARG A 368 10.36 -35.56 -25.16
CA ARG A 368 11.67 -35.22 -24.57
C ARG A 368 11.61 -35.15 -23.05
N GLN A 369 10.57 -34.56 -22.47
CA GLN A 369 10.37 -34.55 -21.02
C GLN A 369 10.22 -35.98 -20.48
N LYS A 370 9.39 -36.81 -21.12
CA LYS A 370 9.22 -38.20 -20.71
C LYS A 370 10.49 -39.04 -20.84
N ARG A 371 11.30 -38.82 -21.89
CA ARG A 371 12.62 -39.46 -22.02
C ARG A 371 13.58 -39.00 -20.92
N ALA A 372 13.63 -37.70 -20.61
CA ALA A 372 14.46 -37.18 -19.54
C ALA A 372 14.04 -37.69 -18.15
N GLU A 373 12.73 -37.82 -17.89
CA GLU A 373 12.21 -38.45 -16.67
C GLU A 373 12.64 -39.91 -16.57
N LEU A 374 12.46 -40.70 -17.63
CA LEU A 374 12.87 -42.10 -17.66
C LEU A 374 14.39 -42.28 -17.51
N GLU A 375 15.20 -41.40 -18.12
CA GLU A 375 16.66 -41.41 -17.94
C GLU A 375 17.06 -41.07 -16.50
N ALA A 376 16.38 -40.11 -15.87
CA ALA A 376 16.60 -39.76 -14.46
C ALA A 376 16.22 -40.92 -13.53
N GLU A 377 15.08 -41.58 -13.75
CA GLU A 377 14.65 -42.77 -12.99
C GLU A 377 15.65 -43.93 -13.18
N MET A 378 16.08 -44.19 -14.41
CA MET A 378 17.10 -45.21 -14.70
C MET A 378 18.44 -44.90 -14.03
N MET A 379 18.83 -43.62 -13.97
CA MET A 379 20.04 -43.19 -13.27
C MET A 379 19.93 -43.39 -11.76
N GLN A 380 18.78 -43.08 -11.16
CA GLN A 380 18.52 -43.32 -9.74
C GLN A 380 18.57 -44.81 -9.40
N GLN A 381 17.92 -45.66 -10.21
CA GLN A 381 17.96 -47.12 -10.03
C GLN A 381 19.39 -47.68 -10.16
N ARG A 382 20.18 -47.16 -11.11
CA ARG A 382 21.61 -47.54 -11.23
C ARG A 382 22.41 -47.16 -9.99
N HIS A 383 22.20 -45.95 -9.45
CA HIS A 383 22.87 -45.53 -8.22
C HIS A 383 22.43 -46.32 -6.98
N GLU A 384 21.17 -46.76 -6.91
CA GLU A 384 20.71 -47.65 -5.84
C GLU A 384 21.32 -49.04 -5.95
N LEU A 385 21.40 -49.60 -7.15
CA LEU A 385 22.08 -50.88 -7.41
C LEU A 385 23.57 -50.82 -7.09
N GLU A 386 24.26 -49.72 -7.44
CA GLU A 386 25.65 -49.49 -7.06
C GLU A 386 25.81 -49.40 -5.55
N ARG A 387 24.93 -48.66 -4.85
CA ARG A 387 24.95 -48.60 -3.38
C ARG A 387 24.77 -49.98 -2.76
N GLN A 388 23.83 -50.78 -3.26
CA GLN A 388 23.63 -52.15 -2.79
C GLN A 388 24.85 -53.04 -3.06
N ARG A 389 25.51 -52.90 -4.22
CA ARG A 389 26.76 -53.62 -4.52
C ARG A 389 27.88 -53.27 -3.55
N ILE A 390 28.09 -51.98 -3.28
CA ILE A 390 29.12 -51.52 -2.34
C ILE A 390 28.84 -52.04 -0.92
N VAL A 391 27.58 -52.00 -0.48
CA VAL A 391 27.18 -52.54 0.84
C VAL A 391 27.42 -54.06 0.91
N ASN A 392 27.06 -54.80 -0.13
CA ASN A 392 27.30 -56.24 -0.19
C ASN A 392 28.80 -56.58 -0.21
N GLU A 393 29.61 -55.80 -0.94
CA GLU A 393 31.07 -55.96 -0.96
C GLU A 393 31.70 -55.64 0.40
N GLN A 394 31.23 -54.60 1.09
CA GLN A 394 31.64 -54.29 2.46
C GLN A 394 31.28 -55.42 3.44
N ALA A 395 30.07 -55.97 3.34
CA ALA A 395 29.65 -57.10 4.16
C ALA A 395 30.49 -58.36 3.90
N GLN A 396 30.79 -58.67 2.64
CA GLN A 396 31.69 -59.77 2.28
C GLN A 396 33.11 -59.56 2.82
N ASN A 397 33.64 -58.34 2.71
CA ASN A 397 34.95 -57.98 3.25
C ASN A 397 35.00 -58.08 4.78
N GLN A 398 33.92 -57.72 5.48
CA GLN A 398 33.80 -57.90 6.92
C GLN A 398 33.80 -59.40 7.30
N ILE A 399 33.00 -60.23 6.62
CA ILE A 399 32.97 -61.68 6.84
C ILE A 399 34.34 -62.32 6.58
N MET A 400 35.05 -61.88 5.54
CA MET A 400 36.40 -62.36 5.24
C MET A 400 37.40 -61.96 6.33
N ARG A 401 37.30 -60.74 6.89
CA ARG A 401 38.12 -60.32 8.03
C ARG A 401 37.82 -61.11 9.30
N GLU A 402 36.55 -61.37 9.59
CA GLU A 402 36.14 -62.20 10.73
C GLU A 402 36.63 -63.64 10.58
N ARG A 403 36.51 -64.23 9.39
CA ARG A 403 37.08 -65.56 9.09
C ARG A 403 38.61 -65.56 9.26
N ALA A 404 39.33 -64.56 8.75
CA ALA A 404 40.77 -64.45 8.94
C ALA A 404 41.16 -64.30 10.43
N ALA A 405 40.37 -63.57 11.22
CA ALA A 405 40.58 -63.43 12.65
C ALA A 405 40.35 -64.75 13.41
N THR A 406 39.30 -65.51 13.06
CA THR A 406 39.04 -66.83 13.66
C THR A 406 40.12 -67.86 13.29
N TYR A 407 40.70 -67.80 12.08
CA TYR A 407 41.82 -68.66 11.68
C TYR A 407 43.11 -68.32 12.45
N ARG A 408 43.41 -67.03 12.72
CA ARG A 408 44.55 -66.63 13.56
C ARG A 408 44.38 -67.00 15.04
N GLY A 409 43.14 -67.11 15.53
CA GLY A 409 42.85 -67.56 16.89
C GLY A 409 42.97 -69.07 17.11
N ARG A 410 43.11 -69.87 16.04
CA ARG A 410 43.21 -71.34 16.11
C ARG A 410 44.62 -71.90 15.92
N SER A 411 45.63 -71.04 15.67
CA SER A 411 47.02 -71.45 15.42
C SER A 411 47.99 -71.11 16.56
N ILE A 412 47.54 -71.16 17.82
CA ILE A 412 48.40 -71.08 19.02
C ILE A 412 48.12 -72.30 19.89
#